data_AF-A0A401Q9Z9-F1
#
_entry.id   AF-A0A401Q9Z9-F1
#
_cell.length_a   1.000
_cell.length_b   1.000
_cell.length_c   1.000
_cell.angle_alpha   90.00
_cell.angle_beta   90.00
_cell.angle_gamma   90.00
#
_symmetry.space_group_name_H-M   'P 1'
#
loop_
_entity.id
_entity.type
_entity.pdbx_description
1 polymer ?
#
loop_
_entity_poly.entity_id
_entity_poly.type
_entity_poly.pdbx_seq_one_letter_code
_entity_poly.pdbx_strand_id
1 'polypeptide(L)'
;MHPNAEKAYLESQAKAFMDTINSIEPHLSAGVQTIREQWSEGEIVLEKAEGLLKKLPQTVEGIYESDDTLMDLTHLLALPSWTKYVAAIQGYDCLANSALLTILRQEIHRFNRLLSVVCSSLRSLCLAVKGQIILTDALEDAYNSFLSMKMPTLWQLHSYESCKPLGPWIADLIERVTFFKTWSKQFVTTAQQ
;
A
#
# COMPACT_ATOMS: atom_id res chain seq x y z
N MET A 1 -35.77 7.20 1.90
CA MET A 1 -34.34 6.87 2.08
C MET A 1 -34.24 5.42 2.51
N HIS A 2 -33.21 4.69 2.08
CA HIS A 2 -33.02 3.28 2.44
C HIS A 2 -32.55 3.18 3.92
N PRO A 3 -33.01 2.21 4.72
CA PRO A 3 -32.65 2.09 6.15
C PRO A 3 -31.13 2.01 6.40
N ASN A 4 -30.35 1.42 5.46
CA ASN A 4 -28.89 1.42 5.57
C ASN A 4 -28.25 2.83 5.44
N ALA A 5 -28.91 3.79 4.80
CA ALA A 5 -28.38 5.14 4.66
C ALA A 5 -28.39 5.90 6.00
N GLU A 6 -29.45 5.71 6.80
CA GLU A 6 -29.54 6.27 8.15
C GLU A 6 -28.50 5.66 9.08
N LYS A 7 -28.31 4.34 9.01
CA LYS A 7 -27.26 3.64 9.77
C LYS A 7 -25.86 4.17 9.42
N ALA A 8 -25.53 4.29 8.14
CA ALA A 8 -24.24 4.81 7.70
C ALA A 8 -24.01 6.27 8.12
N TYR A 9 -25.07 7.10 8.09
CA TYR A 9 -25.02 8.47 8.57
C TYR A 9 -24.71 8.53 10.07
N LEU A 10 -25.40 7.72 10.88
CA LEU A 10 -25.16 7.65 12.32
C LEU A 10 -23.76 7.14 12.67
N GLU A 11 -23.25 6.13 11.92
CA GLU A 11 -21.87 5.65 12.06
C GLU A 11 -20.86 6.77 11.73
N SER A 12 -21.10 7.56 10.68
CA SER A 12 -20.26 8.71 10.34
C SER A 12 -20.29 9.79 11.43
N GLN A 13 -21.46 10.08 12.01
CA GLN A 13 -21.61 11.06 13.08
C GLN A 13 -20.89 10.60 14.36
N ALA A 14 -21.03 9.32 14.72
CA ALA A 14 -20.32 8.73 15.86
C ALA A 14 -18.79 8.82 15.68
N LYS A 15 -18.29 8.57 14.46
CA LYS A 15 -16.86 8.71 14.15
C LYS A 15 -16.37 10.15 14.30
N ALA A 16 -17.13 11.12 13.79
CA ALA A 16 -16.79 12.55 13.94
C ALA A 16 -16.78 13.00 15.41
N PHE A 17 -17.70 12.47 16.21
CA PHE A 17 -17.74 12.71 17.66
C PHE A 17 -16.51 12.14 18.36
N MET A 18 -16.11 10.90 18.06
CA MET A 18 -14.89 10.31 18.62
C MET A 18 -13.63 11.07 18.22
N ASP A 19 -13.53 11.51 16.97
CA ASP A 19 -12.43 12.38 16.51
C ASP A 19 -12.41 13.70 17.30
N THR A 20 -13.57 14.26 17.63
CA THR A 20 -13.68 15.48 18.45
C THR A 20 -13.24 15.24 19.89
N ILE A 21 -13.64 14.12 20.51
CA ILE A 21 -13.17 13.75 21.86
C ILE A 21 -11.66 13.62 21.88
N ASN A 22 -11.08 12.85 20.95
CA ASN A 22 -9.63 12.69 20.86
C ASN A 22 -8.91 14.03 20.68
N SER A 23 -9.53 15.01 20.00
CA SER A 23 -8.94 16.36 19.84
C SER A 23 -9.01 17.23 21.10
N ILE A 24 -9.95 16.93 22.01
CA ILE A 24 -10.15 17.67 23.26
C ILE A 24 -9.42 17.00 24.42
N GLU A 25 -9.08 15.71 24.31
CA GLU A 25 -8.32 15.00 25.32
C GLU A 25 -7.03 15.77 25.64
N PRO A 26 -6.84 16.19 26.91
CA PRO A 26 -5.62 16.87 27.29
C PRO A 26 -4.47 15.87 27.16
N HIS A 27 -3.59 16.10 26.18
CA HIS A 27 -2.30 15.44 26.14
C HIS A 27 -1.49 15.91 27.35
N LEU A 28 -1.58 15.17 28.46
CA LEU A 28 -0.79 15.39 29.68
C LEU A 28 0.69 15.20 29.35
N SER A 29 1.35 16.25 28.89
CA SER A 29 2.80 16.34 28.99
C SER A 29 3.16 16.73 30.42
N ALA A 30 3.96 15.89 31.05
CA ALA A 30 4.72 16.13 32.28
C ALA A 30 3.94 16.14 33.60
N GLY A 31 4.02 15.01 34.31
CA GLY A 31 3.96 15.00 35.77
C GLY A 31 2.94 14.04 36.36
N VAL A 32 3.20 12.73 36.29
CA VAL A 32 3.07 11.73 37.37
C VAL A 32 3.40 10.38 36.72
N GLN A 33 4.66 9.96 36.86
CA GLN A 33 5.13 8.66 36.38
C GLN A 33 4.80 7.59 37.42
N THR A 34 3.61 6.98 37.36
CA THR A 34 3.37 5.68 38.01
C THR A 34 3.66 4.56 37.02
N ILE A 35 4.85 3.96 37.17
CA ILE A 35 5.23 2.57 36.87
C ILE A 35 4.25 1.80 35.97
N ARG A 36 4.27 2.14 34.68
CA ARG A 36 4.13 1.24 33.54
C ARG A 36 4.97 1.90 32.48
N GLU A 37 5.93 1.20 31.90
CA GLU A 37 6.71 1.71 30.76
C GLU A 37 5.72 2.00 29.62
N GLN A 38 5.17 3.21 29.61
CA GLN A 38 4.39 3.74 28.52
C GLN A 38 5.40 4.03 27.42
N TRP A 39 5.20 3.33 26.31
CA TRP A 39 5.99 3.53 25.11
C TRP A 39 5.84 4.99 24.69
N SER A 40 6.95 5.62 24.34
CA SER A 40 6.87 6.95 23.76
C SER A 40 6.06 6.91 22.46
N GLU A 41 5.41 8.01 22.10
CA GLU A 41 4.70 8.12 20.81
C GLU A 41 5.62 7.77 19.64
N GLY A 42 6.90 8.16 19.73
CA GLY A 42 7.95 7.77 18.79
C GLY A 42 8.18 6.27 18.71
N GLU A 43 8.27 5.57 19.84
CA GLU A 43 8.44 4.10 19.86
C GLU A 43 7.23 3.39 19.26
N ILE A 44 6.00 3.86 19.52
CA ILE A 44 4.78 3.29 18.94
C ILE A 44 4.77 3.45 17.41
N VAL A 45 5.07 4.66 16.92
CA VAL A 45 5.12 4.93 15.47
C VAL A 45 6.22 4.09 14.83
N LEU A 46 7.38 3.97 15.47
CA LEU A 46 8.50 3.19 14.97
C LEU A 46 8.15 1.70 14.87
N GLU A 47 7.58 1.12 15.92
CA GLU A 47 7.15 -0.28 15.94
C GLU A 47 6.15 -0.56 14.80
N LYS A 48 5.14 0.29 14.65
CA LYS A 48 4.13 0.18 13.59
C LYS A 48 4.78 0.29 12.20
N ALA A 49 5.62 1.29 11.97
CA ALA A 49 6.25 1.54 10.68
C ALA A 49 7.21 0.40 10.28
N GLU A 50 8.05 -0.08 11.20
CA GLU A 50 8.93 -1.23 10.98
C GLU A 50 8.14 -2.53 10.78
N GLY A 51 7.05 -2.71 11.53
CA GLY A 51 6.13 -3.82 11.36
C GLY A 51 5.46 -3.84 9.98
N LEU A 52 5.11 -2.67 9.45
CA LEU A 52 4.56 -2.54 8.09
C LEU A 52 5.61 -2.81 7.01
N LEU A 53 6.84 -2.30 7.18
CA LEU A 53 7.95 -2.54 6.25
C LEU A 53 8.28 -4.03 6.10
N LYS A 54 8.12 -4.82 7.18
CA LYS A 54 8.31 -6.28 7.14
C LYS A 54 7.18 -7.02 6.41
N LYS A 55 5.96 -6.47 6.44
CA LYS A 55 4.76 -7.11 5.86
C LYS A 55 4.55 -6.75 4.39
N LEU A 56 4.90 -5.53 3.99
CA LEU A 56 4.63 -5.03 2.64
C LEU A 56 5.64 -5.57 1.64
N PRO A 57 5.19 -6.10 0.48
CA PRO A 57 6.08 -6.46 -0.60
C PRO A 57 6.72 -5.20 -1.22
N GLN A 58 7.95 -5.31 -1.73
CA GLN A 58 8.62 -4.18 -2.38
C GLN A 58 8.10 -3.93 -3.81
N THR A 59 7.67 -4.99 -4.48
CA THR A 59 7.09 -5.00 -5.82
C THR A 59 5.94 -6.00 -5.89
N VAL A 60 5.01 -5.80 -6.82
CA VAL A 60 3.90 -6.73 -7.10
C VAL A 60 4.46 -8.07 -7.60
N GLU A 61 5.33 -7.98 -8.59
CA GLU A 61 6.10 -9.09 -9.13
C GLU A 61 7.40 -9.13 -8.32
N GLY A 62 7.45 -10.01 -7.32
CA GLY A 62 8.67 -10.22 -6.54
C GLY A 62 9.61 -11.15 -7.29
N ILE A 63 10.92 -10.99 -7.08
CA ILE A 63 11.91 -12.00 -7.46
C ILE A 63 11.46 -13.30 -6.79
N TYR A 64 10.93 -14.24 -7.57
CA TYR A 64 10.45 -15.49 -7.01
C TYR A 64 11.68 -16.31 -6.61
N GLU A 65 12.02 -16.32 -5.31
CA GLU A 65 13.06 -17.17 -4.76
C GLU A 65 12.61 -18.63 -4.77
N SER A 66 12.64 -19.27 -5.94
CA SER A 66 12.82 -20.72 -6.15
C SER A 66 12.49 -21.08 -7.60
N ASP A 67 13.50 -21.61 -8.29
CA ASP A 67 13.49 -22.35 -9.55
C ASP A 67 13.75 -21.56 -10.85
N ASP A 68 14.60 -22.17 -11.69
CA ASP A 68 15.53 -21.59 -12.66
C ASP A 68 14.89 -20.93 -13.91
N THR A 69 13.58 -20.60 -13.90
CA THR A 69 12.87 -20.00 -15.06
C THR A 69 11.70 -19.07 -14.70
N LEU A 70 11.79 -18.29 -13.62
CA LEU A 70 10.72 -17.35 -13.25
C LEU A 70 10.97 -15.95 -13.84
N MET A 71 10.15 -15.62 -14.84
CA MET A 71 10.20 -14.37 -15.60
C MET A 71 9.04 -13.45 -15.19
N ASP A 72 9.32 -12.19 -14.86
CA ASP A 72 8.28 -11.18 -14.63
C ASP A 72 7.50 -10.90 -15.92
N LEU A 73 6.23 -10.48 -15.82
CA LEU A 73 5.43 -10.13 -17.00
C LEU A 73 6.11 -9.06 -17.85
N THR A 74 6.76 -8.09 -17.21
CA THR A 74 7.54 -7.07 -17.93
C THR A 74 8.68 -7.68 -18.76
N HIS A 75 9.38 -8.67 -18.20
CA HIS A 75 10.49 -9.33 -18.88
C HIS A 75 9.99 -10.28 -19.98
N LEU A 76 8.86 -10.97 -19.75
CA LEU A 76 8.21 -11.82 -20.76
C LEU A 76 7.81 -11.01 -21.98
N LEU A 77 7.13 -9.88 -21.77
CA LEU A 77 6.68 -9.03 -22.88
C LEU A 77 7.85 -8.33 -23.61
N ALA A 78 9.01 -8.22 -22.97
CA ALA A 78 10.22 -7.69 -23.58
C ALA A 78 11.01 -8.74 -24.39
N LEU A 79 10.65 -10.03 -24.31
CA LEU A 79 11.37 -11.07 -25.04
C LEU A 79 11.29 -10.88 -26.56
N PRO A 80 12.37 -11.18 -27.29
CA PRO A 80 12.35 -11.19 -28.76
C PRO A 80 11.33 -12.18 -29.35
N SER A 81 11.05 -13.29 -28.66
CA SER A 81 10.04 -14.26 -29.09
C SER A 81 8.63 -13.67 -29.04
N TRP A 82 8.29 -12.98 -27.95
CA TRP A 82 6.99 -12.31 -27.79
C TRP A 82 6.81 -11.18 -28.81
N THR A 83 7.81 -10.32 -28.97
CA THR A 83 7.73 -9.20 -29.94
C THR A 83 7.61 -9.70 -31.38
N LYS A 84 8.31 -10.78 -31.75
CA LYS A 84 8.14 -11.44 -33.04
C LYS A 84 6.75 -12.08 -33.20
N TYR A 85 6.23 -12.73 -32.17
CA TYR A 85 4.87 -13.28 -32.17
C TYR A 85 3.86 -12.17 -32.42
N VAL A 86 3.92 -11.06 -31.67
CA VAL A 86 3.02 -9.92 -31.83
C VAL A 86 3.12 -9.31 -33.24
N ALA A 87 4.34 -9.19 -33.79
CA ALA A 87 4.56 -8.66 -35.14
C ALA A 87 4.11 -9.61 -36.27
N ALA A 88 4.05 -10.92 -36.02
CA ALA A 88 3.62 -11.93 -36.99
C ALA A 88 2.09 -12.07 -37.09
N ILE A 89 1.33 -11.48 -36.17
CA ILE A 89 -0.13 -11.55 -36.15
C ILE A 89 -0.71 -10.78 -37.34
N GLN A 90 -1.32 -11.51 -38.28
CA GLN A 90 -2.16 -10.93 -39.32
C GLN A 90 -3.62 -10.95 -38.86
N GLY A 91 -4.10 -9.85 -38.28
CA GLY A 91 -5.49 -9.70 -37.84
C GLY A 91 -5.66 -9.55 -36.33
N TYR A 92 -6.80 -9.99 -35.80
CA TYR A 92 -7.12 -9.89 -34.38
C TYR A 92 -6.69 -11.15 -33.63
N ASP A 93 -5.70 -11.00 -32.75
CA ASP A 93 -5.32 -12.01 -31.77
C ASP A 93 -5.88 -11.65 -30.38
N CYS A 94 -6.44 -12.64 -29.69
CA CYS A 94 -7.13 -12.43 -28.41
C CYS A 94 -6.17 -12.19 -27.23
N LEU A 95 -4.91 -12.63 -27.32
CA LEU A 95 -3.91 -12.47 -26.26
C LEU A 95 -3.14 -11.17 -26.43
N ALA A 96 -2.62 -10.90 -27.63
CA ALA A 96 -1.87 -9.69 -27.94
C ALA A 96 -2.74 -8.43 -27.91
N ASN A 97 -4.00 -8.52 -28.35
CA ASN A 97 -4.96 -7.40 -28.28
C ASN A 97 -5.85 -7.45 -27.03
N SER A 98 -5.47 -8.26 -26.04
CA SER A 98 -6.24 -8.37 -24.80
C SER A 98 -6.23 -7.04 -24.03
N ALA A 99 -7.39 -6.42 -23.90
CA ALA A 99 -7.56 -5.28 -22.99
C ALA A 99 -7.16 -5.65 -21.55
N LEU A 100 -7.37 -6.91 -21.16
CA LEU A 100 -7.04 -7.42 -19.84
C LEU A 100 -5.52 -7.48 -19.61
N LEU A 101 -4.72 -7.87 -20.61
CA LEU A 101 -3.24 -7.84 -20.51
C LEU A 101 -2.73 -6.41 -20.36
N THR A 102 -3.33 -5.47 -21.10
CA THR A 102 -2.98 -4.05 -21.01
C THR A 102 -3.29 -3.50 -19.62
N ILE A 103 -4.47 -3.80 -19.07
CA ILE A 103 -4.88 -3.41 -17.71
C ILE A 103 -3.95 -4.02 -16.68
N LEU A 104 -3.65 -5.32 -16.77
CA LEU A 104 -2.75 -6.01 -15.85
C LEU A 104 -1.38 -5.32 -15.78
N ARG A 105 -0.77 -5.02 -16.93
CA ARG A 105 0.51 -4.33 -17.00
C ARG A 105 0.46 -2.92 -16.38
N GLN A 106 -0.61 -2.16 -16.67
CA GLN A 106 -0.79 -0.81 -16.12
C GLN A 106 -0.98 -0.84 -14.60
N GLU A 107 -1.81 -1.76 -14.11
CA GLU A 107 -2.10 -1.91 -12.69
C GLU A 107 -0.86 -2.37 -11.91
N ILE A 108 -0.08 -3.33 -12.43
CA ILE A 108 1.21 -3.72 -11.84
C ILE A 108 2.13 -2.51 -11.70
N HIS A 109 2.27 -1.69 -12.75
CA HIS A 109 3.08 -0.48 -12.69
C HIS A 109 2.57 0.52 -11.65
N ARG A 110 1.24 0.74 -11.60
CA ARG A 110 0.59 1.64 -10.65
C ARG A 110 0.83 1.21 -9.20
N PHE A 111 0.64 -0.07 -8.89
CA PHE A 111 0.87 -0.61 -7.55
C PHE A 111 2.35 -0.63 -7.18
N ASN A 112 3.27 -0.90 -8.11
CA ASN A 112 4.71 -0.77 -7.87
C ASN A 112 5.11 0.66 -7.47
N ARG A 113 4.55 1.67 -8.16
CA ARG A 113 4.77 3.08 -7.78
C ARG A 113 4.22 3.39 -6.39
N LEU A 114 3.01 2.94 -6.08
CA LEU A 114 2.42 3.12 -4.75
C LEU A 114 3.26 2.44 -3.66
N LEU A 115 3.66 1.18 -3.85
CA LEU A 115 4.52 0.45 -2.92
C LEU A 115 5.87 1.15 -2.72
N SER A 116 6.47 1.68 -3.79
CA SER A 116 7.70 2.45 -3.71
C SER A 116 7.54 3.69 -2.82
N VAL A 117 6.47 4.47 -3.00
CA VAL A 117 6.16 5.64 -2.17
C VAL A 117 5.93 5.24 -0.71
N VAL A 118 5.11 4.21 -0.47
CA VAL A 118 4.81 3.73 0.89
C VAL A 118 6.07 3.24 1.58
N CYS A 119 6.85 2.36 0.97
CA CYS A 119 8.06 1.81 1.57
C CYS A 119 9.17 2.86 1.77
N SER A 120 9.36 3.79 0.83
CA SER A 120 10.37 4.86 0.97
C SER A 120 9.99 5.87 2.05
N SER A 121 8.72 6.26 2.13
CA SER A 121 8.22 7.15 3.18
C SER A 121 8.26 6.49 4.56
N LEU A 122 7.92 5.20 4.68
CA LEU A 122 8.07 4.44 5.93
C LEU A 122 9.52 4.38 6.42
N ARG A 123 10.48 4.09 5.52
CA ARG A 123 11.90 4.09 5.89
C ARG A 123 12.36 5.47 6.37
N SER A 124 11.94 6.51 5.66
CA SER A 124 12.25 7.90 6.03
C SER A 124 11.64 8.27 7.39
N LEU A 125 10.40 7.86 7.65
CA LEU A 125 9.74 8.05 8.93
C LEU A 125 10.51 7.35 10.07
N CYS A 126 10.93 6.09 9.88
CA CYS A 126 11.76 5.38 10.87
C CYS A 126 13.07 6.12 11.17
N LEU A 127 13.74 6.66 10.15
CA LEU A 127 14.98 7.43 10.31
C LEU A 127 14.74 8.77 11.02
N ALA A 128 13.64 9.45 10.70
CA ALA A 128 13.27 10.74 11.31
C ALA A 128 12.94 10.58 12.79
N VAL A 129 12.16 9.55 13.15
CA VAL A 129 11.83 9.23 14.55
C VAL A 129 13.08 8.86 15.35
N LYS A 130 14.07 8.22 14.72
CA LYS A 130 15.40 7.95 15.33
C LYS A 130 16.31 9.18 15.39
N GLY A 131 15.87 10.34 14.89
CA GLY A 131 16.67 11.57 14.85
C GLY A 131 17.81 11.56 13.83
N GLN A 132 17.79 10.65 12.86
CA GLN A 132 18.87 10.51 11.86
C GLN A 132 18.67 11.41 10.63
N ILE A 133 17.43 11.79 10.35
CA ILE A 133 17.07 12.77 9.32
C ILE A 133 16.10 13.80 9.90
N ILE A 134 15.97 14.92 9.21
CA ILE A 134 15.04 16.00 9.59
C ILE A 134 13.60 15.55 9.35
N LEU A 135 12.72 15.81 10.31
CA LEU A 135 11.28 15.64 10.15
C LEU A 135 10.73 16.74 9.24
N THR A 136 10.45 16.39 7.98
CA THR A 136 9.78 17.28 7.02
C THR A 136 8.26 17.27 7.24
N ASP A 137 7.53 18.26 6.76
CA ASP A 137 6.06 18.34 6.85
C ASP A 137 5.34 17.05 6.41
N ALA A 138 5.81 16.41 5.33
CA ALA A 138 5.23 15.15 4.84
C ALA A 138 5.48 13.95 5.80
N LEU A 139 6.59 13.96 6.53
CA LEU A 139 6.91 12.95 7.54
C LEU A 139 6.19 13.23 8.85
N GLU A 140 5.98 14.49 9.20
CA GLU A 140 5.15 14.89 10.35
C GLU A 140 3.68 14.50 10.13
N ASP A 141 3.13 14.73 8.93
CA ASP A 141 1.81 14.22 8.55
C ASP A 141 1.73 12.70 8.67
N ALA A 142 2.75 11.98 8.20
CA ALA A 142 2.81 10.54 8.34
C ALA A 142 2.90 10.10 9.82
N TYR A 143 3.70 10.77 10.63
CA TYR A 143 3.83 10.51 12.06
C TYR A 143 2.47 10.64 12.77
N ASN A 144 1.79 11.77 12.58
CA ASN A 144 0.48 12.04 13.17
C ASN A 144 -0.59 11.06 12.65
N SER A 145 -0.55 10.72 11.36
CA SER A 145 -1.45 9.73 10.75
C SER A 145 -1.32 8.35 11.41
N PHE A 146 -0.11 7.94 11.80
CA PHE A 146 0.14 6.68 12.49
C PHE A 146 -0.39 6.65 13.93
N LEU A 147 -0.34 7.79 14.62
CA LEU A 147 -0.94 7.94 15.95
C LEU A 147 -2.47 7.94 15.85
N SER A 148 -3.04 8.65 14.89
CA SER A 148 -4.50 8.74 14.69
C SER A 148 -5.12 7.59 13.88
N MET A 149 -4.34 6.59 13.47
CA MET A 149 -4.78 5.47 12.61
C MET A 149 -5.42 5.91 11.26
N LYS A 150 -4.97 7.05 10.72
CA LYS A 150 -5.39 7.62 9.44
C LYS A 150 -4.34 7.33 8.37
N MET A 151 -4.74 7.44 7.12
CA MET A 151 -3.84 7.23 5.98
C MET A 151 -3.06 8.53 5.70
N PRO A 152 -1.72 8.50 5.60
CA PRO A 152 -0.93 9.69 5.26
C PRO A 152 -1.38 10.32 3.93
N THR A 153 -1.36 11.64 3.85
CA THR A 153 -1.80 12.39 2.65
C THR A 153 -0.99 12.02 1.40
N LEU A 154 0.32 11.84 1.56
CA LEU A 154 1.21 11.38 0.49
C LEU A 154 0.75 10.05 -0.11
N TRP A 155 0.28 9.12 0.72
CA TRP A 155 -0.17 7.83 0.22
C TRP A 155 -1.50 7.98 -0.52
N GLN A 156 -2.39 8.84 -0.03
CA GLN A 156 -3.70 9.07 -0.64
C GLN A 156 -3.58 9.59 -2.07
N LEU A 157 -2.59 10.45 -2.33
CA LEU A 157 -2.31 10.99 -3.67
C LEU A 157 -1.92 9.91 -4.70
N HIS A 158 -1.30 8.83 -4.24
CA HIS A 158 -0.82 7.75 -5.10
C HIS A 158 -1.72 6.50 -5.05
N SER A 159 -2.66 6.45 -4.11
CA SER A 159 -3.54 5.29 -3.92
C SER A 159 -4.79 5.38 -4.77
N TYR A 160 -5.52 4.26 -4.78
CA TYR A 160 -6.92 4.23 -5.15
C TYR A 160 -7.76 4.97 -4.10
N GLU A 161 -8.92 5.48 -4.50
CA GLU A 161 -9.86 6.15 -3.58
C GLU A 161 -10.31 5.17 -2.49
N SER A 162 -10.11 5.55 -1.23
CA SER A 162 -10.46 4.73 -0.08
C SER A 162 -10.81 5.60 1.13
N CYS A 163 -11.87 5.23 1.83
CA CYS A 163 -12.25 5.80 3.12
C CYS A 163 -11.84 4.91 4.31
N LYS A 164 -11.06 3.85 4.06
CA LYS A 164 -10.61 2.89 5.08
C LYS A 164 -9.57 3.54 6.01
N PRO A 165 -9.61 3.27 7.33
CA PRO A 165 -8.52 3.66 8.22
C PRO A 165 -7.25 2.85 7.92
N LEU A 166 -6.12 3.27 8.49
CA LEU A 166 -4.78 2.77 8.12
C LEU A 166 -4.66 1.24 8.13
N GLY A 167 -5.10 0.58 9.21
CA GLY A 167 -5.00 -0.88 9.33
C GLY A 167 -5.76 -1.64 8.23
N PRO A 168 -7.08 -1.46 8.11
CA PRO A 168 -7.87 -2.04 7.02
C PRO A 168 -7.42 -1.61 5.61
N TRP A 169 -6.88 -0.41 5.44
CA TRP A 169 -6.32 0.03 4.17
C TRP A 169 -5.06 -0.77 3.80
N ILE A 170 -4.15 -1.02 4.75
CA ILE A 170 -2.96 -1.86 4.52
C ILE A 170 -3.36 -3.29 4.15
N ALA A 171 -4.33 -3.88 4.86
CA ALA A 171 -4.81 -5.22 4.56
C ALA A 171 -5.37 -5.32 3.12
N ASP A 172 -6.15 -4.32 2.71
CA ASP A 172 -6.68 -4.20 1.34
C ASP A 172 -5.58 -4.02 0.30
N LEU A 173 -4.55 -3.23 0.60
CA LEU A 173 -3.39 -3.07 -0.28
C LEU A 173 -2.67 -4.41 -0.51
N ILE A 174 -2.43 -5.18 0.55
CA ILE A 174 -1.77 -6.49 0.47
C ILE A 174 -2.61 -7.47 -0.36
N GLU A 175 -3.92 -7.49 -0.15
CA GLU A 175 -4.85 -8.33 -0.91
C GLU A 175 -4.81 -7.98 -2.41
N ARG A 176 -4.90 -6.70 -2.75
CA ARG A 176 -4.82 -6.21 -4.15
C ARG A 176 -3.50 -6.58 -4.80
N VAL A 177 -2.38 -6.37 -4.11
CA VAL A 177 -1.05 -6.73 -4.63
C VAL A 177 -0.96 -8.23 -4.87
N THR A 178 -1.47 -9.04 -3.94
CA THR A 178 -1.50 -10.51 -4.06
C THR A 178 -2.37 -10.97 -5.24
N PHE A 179 -3.50 -10.31 -5.47
CA PHE A 179 -4.36 -10.56 -6.62
C PHE A 179 -3.59 -10.35 -7.94
N PHE A 180 -2.97 -9.19 -8.14
CA PHE A 180 -2.22 -8.90 -9.38
C PHE A 180 -0.98 -9.80 -9.53
N LYS A 181 -0.30 -10.13 -8.43
CA LYS A 181 0.80 -11.10 -8.43
C LYS A 181 0.35 -12.48 -8.92
N THR A 182 -0.80 -12.96 -8.42
CA THR A 182 -1.36 -14.26 -8.81
C THR A 182 -1.79 -14.25 -10.26
N TRP A 183 -2.44 -13.17 -10.71
CA TRP A 183 -2.87 -13.01 -12.08
C TRP A 183 -1.68 -12.97 -13.06
N SER A 184 -0.63 -12.20 -12.75
CA SER A 184 0.61 -12.19 -13.53
C SER A 184 1.23 -13.58 -13.62
N LYS A 185 1.37 -14.27 -12.49
CA LYS A 185 1.94 -15.62 -12.45
C LYS A 185 1.18 -16.59 -13.37
N GLN A 186 -0.16 -16.56 -13.32
CA GLN A 186 -0.98 -17.40 -14.20
C GLN A 186 -0.72 -17.11 -15.68
N PHE A 187 -0.66 -15.83 -16.06
CA PHE A 187 -0.37 -15.43 -17.43
C PHE A 187 1.00 -15.94 -17.89
N VAL A 188 2.05 -15.71 -17.10
CA VAL A 188 3.43 -16.16 -17.40
C VAL A 188 3.48 -17.67 -17.59
N THR A 189 2.88 -18.44 -16.66
CA THR A 189 2.87 -19.90 -16.75
C THR A 189 2.12 -20.40 -17.99
N THR A 190 0.99 -19.79 -18.35
CA THR A 190 0.24 -20.18 -19.57
C THR A 190 0.98 -19.81 -20.85
N ALA A 191 1.69 -18.68 -20.88
CA ALA A 191 2.44 -18.25 -22.05
C ALA A 191 3.74 -19.04 -22.29
N GLN A 192 4.22 -19.78 -21.28
CA GLN A 192 5.39 -20.66 -21.37
C GLN A 192 5.06 -22.10 -21.79
N GLN A 193 3.78 -22.50 -21.77
CA GLN A 193 3.29 -23.82 -22.22
C GLN A 193 3.02 -23.84 -23.72
#